data_AF-A0A2G8RYI4-F1
#
_entry.id   AF-A0A2G8RYI4-F1
#
_cell.length_a   1.000
_cell.length_b   1.000
_cell.length_c   1.000
_cell.angle_alpha   90.00
_cell.angle_beta   90.00
_cell.angle_gamma   90.00
#
_symmetry.space_group_name_H-M   'P 1'
#
loop_
_entity.id
_entity.type
_entity.pdbx_description
1 polymer ?
#
loop_
_entity_poly.entity_id
_entity_poly.type
_entity_poly.pdbx_seq_one_letter_code
_entity_poly.pdbx_strand_id
1 'polypeptide(L)'
;MRAYYHDESEEHPTARHDSTGEYLDVEALKQVGVLAFINQNPDTVDAIAKERGYVARDEINVTKAGLGDAYEARLKAFYEEHLHEDEEIRYIRDGAGYFDVRSKDDKRWIRIYPSPPSAVGMKSRGGLS
;
A
#
# COMPACT_ATOMS: atom_id res chain seq x y z
N MET A 1 4.25 2.21 -11.26
CA MET A 1 4.31 1.44 -9.99
C MET A 1 5.56 0.60 -10.02
N ARG A 2 6.22 0.40 -8.87
CA ARG A 2 7.33 -0.54 -8.71
C ARG A 2 7.00 -1.46 -7.54
N ALA A 3 7.31 -2.75 -7.66
CA ALA A 3 7.25 -3.68 -6.54
C ALA A 3 8.49 -4.57 -6.56
N TYR A 4 9.02 -4.88 -5.38
CA TYR A 4 10.26 -5.64 -5.23
C TYR A 4 10.32 -6.30 -3.85
N TYR A 5 11.16 -7.31 -3.70
CA TYR A 5 11.44 -7.85 -2.38
C TYR A 5 12.29 -6.88 -1.57
N HIS A 6 11.84 -6.59 -0.36
CA HIS A 6 12.54 -5.75 0.60
C HIS A 6 13.84 -6.43 1.05
N ASP A 7 14.90 -5.67 1.27
CA ASP A 7 16.21 -6.21 1.71
C ASP A 7 16.36 -6.38 3.22
N GLU A 8 15.40 -5.88 4.00
CA GLU A 8 15.35 -5.97 5.47
C GLU A 8 16.60 -5.38 6.15
N SER A 9 17.28 -4.45 5.48
CA SER A 9 18.39 -3.70 6.06
C SER A 9 17.93 -2.78 7.20
N GLU A 10 18.88 -2.38 8.05
CA GLU A 10 18.65 -1.46 9.18
C GLU A 10 18.52 0.02 8.74
N GLU A 11 18.40 0.29 7.43
CA GLU A 11 18.14 1.64 6.95
C GLU A 11 16.81 2.18 7.47
N HIS A 12 16.65 3.51 7.41
CA HIS A 12 15.40 4.14 7.82
C HIS A 12 14.21 3.54 7.04
N PRO A 13 13.07 3.23 7.65
CA PRO A 13 11.95 2.53 6.98
C PRO A 13 11.45 3.17 5.68
N THR A 14 11.63 4.49 5.53
CA THR A 14 11.29 5.25 4.32
C THR A 14 12.36 5.21 3.23
N ALA A 15 13.46 4.50 3.43
CA ALA A 15 14.46 4.25 2.40
C ALA A 15 13.88 3.31 1.33
N ARG A 16 14.64 3.07 0.27
CA ARG A 16 14.11 2.27 -0.86
C ARG A 16 14.09 0.78 -0.55
N HIS A 17 15.11 0.25 0.15
CA HIS A 17 15.23 -1.18 0.45
C HIS A 17 15.11 -2.10 -0.79
N ASP A 18 15.62 -1.66 -1.95
CA ASP A 18 15.56 -2.40 -3.23
C ASP A 18 16.88 -3.10 -3.61
N SER A 19 17.80 -3.30 -2.65
CA SER A 19 19.12 -3.87 -2.92
C SER A 19 19.11 -5.36 -3.30
N THR A 20 18.00 -6.07 -3.04
CA THR A 20 17.80 -7.45 -3.53
C THR A 20 17.84 -7.53 -5.05
N GLY A 21 17.41 -6.47 -5.75
CA GLY A 21 17.27 -6.44 -7.21
C GLY A 21 16.14 -7.32 -7.76
N GLU A 22 15.31 -7.90 -6.89
CA GLU A 22 14.24 -8.83 -7.27
C GLU A 22 12.89 -8.09 -7.38
N TYR A 23 12.46 -7.84 -8.62
CA TYR A 23 11.24 -7.08 -8.92
C TYR A 23 10.04 -7.99 -9.20
N LEU A 24 8.85 -7.50 -8.83
CA LEU A 24 7.57 -8.15 -9.08
C LEU A 24 6.74 -7.33 -10.07
N ASP A 25 6.03 -8.03 -10.95
CA ASP A 25 5.01 -7.43 -11.80
C ASP A 25 3.62 -7.47 -11.14
N VAL A 26 2.63 -6.89 -11.83
CA VAL A 26 1.25 -6.82 -11.33
C VAL A 26 0.62 -8.20 -11.19
N GLU A 27 1.00 -9.19 -12.02
CA GLU A 27 0.46 -10.54 -11.92
C GLU A 27 1.01 -11.27 -10.69
N ALA A 28 2.28 -11.10 -10.36
CA ALA A 28 2.88 -11.61 -9.13
C ALA A 28 2.24 -10.96 -7.88
N LEU A 29 1.96 -9.66 -7.92
CA LEU A 29 1.23 -8.97 -6.85
C LEU A 29 -0.19 -9.53 -6.63
N LYS A 30 -0.90 -9.85 -7.72
CA LYS A 30 -2.22 -10.50 -7.61
C LYS A 30 -2.16 -11.84 -6.90
N GLN A 31 -1.08 -12.61 -7.08
CA GLN A 31 -0.91 -13.92 -6.43
C GLN A 31 -0.69 -13.82 -4.91
N VAL A 32 -0.21 -12.67 -4.42
CA VAL A 32 -0.08 -12.39 -2.97
C VAL A 32 -1.29 -11.66 -2.40
N GLY A 33 -2.32 -11.38 -3.21
CA GLY A 33 -3.56 -10.74 -2.78
C GLY A 33 -3.59 -9.22 -2.96
N VAL A 34 -2.62 -8.66 -3.69
CA VAL A 34 -2.55 -7.22 -4.00
C VAL A 34 -3.14 -6.95 -5.37
N LEU A 35 -4.05 -5.98 -5.45
CA LEU A 35 -4.65 -5.49 -6.68
C LEU A 35 -4.09 -4.10 -7.00
N ALA A 36 -3.40 -3.96 -8.12
CA ALA A 36 -2.86 -2.69 -8.58
C ALA A 36 -3.70 -2.13 -9.73
N PHE A 37 -4.20 -0.90 -9.56
CA PHE A 37 -4.90 -0.14 -10.60
C PHE A 37 -4.11 1.13 -10.90
N ILE A 38 -3.47 1.18 -12.06
CA ILE A 38 -2.57 2.29 -12.45
C ILE A 38 -3.34 3.32 -13.27
N ASN A 39 -2.99 4.61 -13.16
CA ASN A 39 -3.58 5.73 -13.90
C ASN A 39 -5.10 5.85 -13.71
N GLN A 40 -5.54 5.74 -12.46
CA GLN A 40 -6.96 5.81 -12.11
C GLN A 40 -7.39 7.24 -11.85
N ASN A 41 -8.66 7.53 -12.09
CA ASN A 41 -9.29 8.78 -11.71
C ASN A 41 -10.41 8.50 -10.68
N PRO A 42 -10.99 9.52 -10.03
CA PRO A 42 -12.05 9.31 -9.05
C PRO A 42 -13.23 8.49 -9.59
N ASP A 43 -13.66 8.70 -10.84
CA ASP A 43 -14.79 8.00 -11.43
C ASP A 43 -14.52 6.49 -11.59
N THR A 44 -13.29 6.11 -11.96
CA THR A 44 -12.93 4.69 -12.09
C THR A 44 -12.82 4.01 -10.73
N VAL A 45 -12.34 4.73 -9.70
CA VAL A 45 -12.31 4.24 -8.31
C VAL A 45 -13.73 4.05 -7.79
N ASP A 46 -14.64 4.98 -8.08
CA ASP A 46 -16.05 4.88 -7.68
C ASP A 46 -16.76 3.70 -8.36
N ALA A 47 -16.44 3.43 -9.62
CA ALA A 47 -16.94 2.24 -10.33
C ALA A 47 -16.44 0.94 -9.67
N ILE A 48 -15.15 0.85 -9.32
CA ILE A 48 -14.57 -0.29 -8.61
C ILE A 48 -15.24 -0.47 -7.25
N ALA A 49 -15.40 0.62 -6.50
CA ALA A 49 -16.05 0.60 -5.19
C ALA A 49 -17.49 0.09 -5.27
N LYS A 50 -18.25 0.56 -6.27
CA LYS A 50 -19.62 0.11 -6.52
C LYS A 50 -19.69 -1.36 -6.93
N GLU A 51 -18.82 -1.81 -7.84
CA GLU A 51 -18.76 -3.20 -8.28
C GLU A 51 -18.43 -4.16 -7.13
N ARG A 52 -17.58 -3.71 -6.20
CA ARG A 52 -17.10 -4.51 -5.07
C ARG A 52 -17.89 -4.32 -3.78
N GLY A 53 -18.86 -3.41 -3.76
CA GLY A 53 -19.71 -3.16 -2.60
C GLY A 53 -19.01 -2.43 -1.45
N TYR A 54 -17.99 -1.61 -1.71
CA TYR A 54 -17.37 -0.78 -0.66
C TYR A 54 -18.34 0.33 -0.24
N VAL A 55 -18.75 0.32 1.03
CA VAL A 55 -19.78 1.22 1.58
C VAL A 55 -19.19 2.41 2.36
N ALA A 56 -17.93 2.33 2.75
CA ALA A 56 -17.23 3.36 3.52
C ALA A 56 -16.10 3.98 2.69
N ARG A 57 -15.92 5.30 2.85
CA ARG A 57 -14.84 6.05 2.22
C ARG A 57 -14.39 7.16 3.16
N ASP A 58 -13.07 7.30 3.28
CA ASP A 58 -12.41 8.42 3.92
C ASP A 58 -11.35 9.02 2.98
N GLU A 59 -10.93 10.23 3.32
CA GLU A 59 -9.79 10.91 2.69
C GLU A 59 -8.86 11.41 3.80
N ILE A 60 -7.58 11.06 3.69
CA ILE A 60 -6.56 11.46 4.64
C ILE A 60 -5.42 12.18 3.93
N ASN A 61 -4.90 13.23 4.55
CA ASN A 61 -3.68 13.91 4.11
C ASN A 61 -2.60 13.67 5.16
N VAL A 62 -1.71 12.71 4.89
CA VAL A 62 -0.66 12.26 5.82
C VAL A 62 0.52 13.24 5.79
N THR A 63 0.31 14.43 6.32
CA THR A 63 1.32 15.47 6.52
C THR A 63 1.26 16.02 7.94
N LYS A 64 2.35 16.62 8.43
CA LYS A 64 2.35 17.29 9.75
C LYS A 64 1.26 18.34 9.86
N ALA A 65 1.01 19.09 8.77
CA ALA A 65 -0.06 20.08 8.73
C ALA A 65 -1.46 19.43 8.69
N GLY A 66 -1.63 18.32 7.96
CA GLY A 66 -2.91 17.63 7.85
C GLY A 66 -3.33 16.86 9.11
N LEU A 67 -2.37 16.27 9.84
CA LEU A 67 -2.64 15.42 11.00
C LEU A 67 -2.31 16.08 12.35
N GLY A 68 -1.58 17.20 12.38
CA GLY A 68 -1.20 17.89 13.61
C GLY A 68 -0.49 16.97 14.59
N ASP A 69 -0.90 17.02 15.86
CA ASP A 69 -0.32 16.23 16.95
C ASP A 69 -0.47 14.70 16.74
N ALA A 70 -1.43 14.26 15.91
CA ALA A 70 -1.64 12.86 15.61
C ALA A 70 -0.64 12.29 14.58
N TYR A 71 0.16 13.13 13.92
CA TYR A 71 1.03 12.72 12.80
C TYR A 71 1.96 11.57 13.16
N GLU A 72 2.75 11.70 14.23
CA GLU A 72 3.75 10.69 14.61
C GLU A 72 3.09 9.39 15.07
N ALA A 73 1.98 9.48 15.83
CA ALA A 73 1.24 8.30 16.28
C ALA A 73 0.60 7.55 15.11
N ARG A 74 0.09 8.27 14.10
CA ARG A 74 -0.49 7.67 12.89
C ARG A 74 0.57 7.00 12.03
N LEU A 75 1.72 7.64 11.80
CA LEU A 75 2.84 7.02 11.07
C LEU A 75 3.29 5.71 11.74
N LYS A 76 3.40 5.72 13.07
CA LYS A 76 3.76 4.52 13.82
C LYS A 76 2.72 3.41 13.63
N ALA A 77 1.43 3.73 13.76
CA ALA A 77 0.36 2.74 13.59
C ALA A 77 0.30 2.17 12.17
N PHE A 78 0.57 2.98 11.14
CA PHE A 78 0.62 2.53 9.75
C PHE A 78 1.79 1.57 9.48
N TYR A 79 2.94 1.83 10.13
CA TYR A 79 4.14 1.02 10.00
C TYR A 79 4.19 -0.23 10.90
N GLU A 80 3.28 -0.37 11.88
CA GLU A 80 3.16 -1.60 12.65
C GLU A 80 2.45 -2.68 11.83
N GLU A 81 2.95 -3.92 11.85
CA GLU A 81 2.35 -5.04 11.11
C GLU A 81 0.91 -5.28 11.56
N HIS A 82 -0.02 -5.16 10.61
CA HIS A 82 -1.44 -5.34 10.87
C HIS A 82 -2.14 -6.15 9.79
N LEU A 83 -3.33 -6.62 10.14
CA LEU A 83 -4.21 -7.38 9.29
C LEU A 83 -5.50 -6.60 9.13
N HIS A 84 -5.94 -6.43 7.89
CA HIS A 84 -7.30 -6.00 7.61
C HIS A 84 -8.20 -7.23 7.50
N GLU A 85 -9.29 -7.26 8.27
CA GLU A 85 -10.31 -8.31 8.14
C GLU A 85 -11.06 -8.16 6.81
N ASP A 86 -11.25 -6.92 6.36
CA ASP A 86 -11.90 -6.57 5.11
C ASP A 86 -10.88 -6.21 4.02
N GLU A 87 -11.32 -6.28 2.76
CA GLU A 87 -10.52 -5.76 1.65
C GLU A 87 -10.46 -4.23 1.73
N GLU A 88 -9.25 -3.69 1.72
CA GLU A 88 -9.01 -2.25 1.75
C GLU A 88 -8.48 -1.78 0.39
N ILE A 89 -9.02 -0.67 -0.13
CA ILE A 89 -8.47 0.01 -1.31
C ILE A 89 -8.01 1.42 -0.94
N ARG A 90 -6.75 1.73 -1.25
CA ARG A 90 -6.16 3.06 -1.09
C ARG A 90 -5.97 3.69 -2.46
N TYR A 91 -6.66 4.80 -2.70
CA TYR A 91 -6.45 5.63 -3.89
C TYR A 91 -5.50 6.78 -3.56
N ILE A 92 -4.31 6.75 -4.16
CA ILE A 92 -3.26 7.74 -3.96
C ILE A 92 -3.47 8.86 -4.97
N ARG A 93 -3.89 10.03 -4.47
CA ARG A 93 -4.15 11.23 -5.28
C ARG A 93 -2.87 12.00 -5.60
N ASP A 94 -2.01 12.17 -4.60
CA ASP A 94 -0.75 12.91 -4.66
C ASP A 94 0.21 12.39 -3.57
N GLY A 95 1.48 12.78 -3.64
CA GLY A 95 2.52 12.37 -2.70
C GLY A 95 3.12 11.00 -3.02
N ALA A 96 3.74 10.40 -2.00
CA ALA A 96 4.46 9.14 -2.14
C ALA A 96 4.44 8.38 -0.80
N GLY A 97 4.44 7.05 -0.88
CA GLY A 97 4.47 6.16 0.25
C GLY A 97 4.82 4.74 -0.20
N TYR A 98 5.14 3.88 0.77
CA TYR A 98 5.38 2.47 0.53
C TYR A 98 4.30 1.66 1.21
N PHE A 99 3.90 0.58 0.54
CA PHE A 99 3.04 -0.45 1.10
C PHE A 99 3.85 -1.74 1.13
N ASP A 100 4.05 -2.30 2.32
CA ASP A 100 4.80 -3.55 2.46
C ASP A 100 3.85 -4.70 2.76
N VAL A 101 3.95 -5.79 2.01
CA VAL A 101 3.07 -6.96 2.21
C VAL A 101 3.92 -8.22 2.35
N ARG A 102 3.40 -9.21 3.06
CA ARG A 102 4.05 -10.51 3.18
C ARG A 102 3.97 -11.30 1.87
N SER A 103 5.05 -12.00 1.54
CA SER A 103 5.07 -12.99 0.45
C SER A 103 4.09 -14.13 0.71
N LYS A 104 3.78 -14.92 -0.32
CA LYS A 104 2.82 -16.04 -0.21
C LYS A 104 3.18 -17.07 0.87
N ASP A 105 4.47 -17.25 1.13
CA ASP A 105 5.01 -18.16 2.13
C ASP A 105 5.34 -17.48 3.47
N ASP A 106 5.01 -16.19 3.61
CA ASP A 106 5.20 -15.37 4.81
C ASP A 106 6.67 -15.19 5.24
N LYS A 107 7.63 -15.48 4.35
CA LYS A 107 9.06 -15.45 4.67
C LYS A 107 9.74 -14.13 4.31
N ARG A 108 9.17 -13.38 3.38
CA ARG A 108 9.80 -12.17 2.84
C ARG A 108 8.80 -11.03 2.75
N TRP A 109 9.31 -9.82 2.89
CA TRP A 109 8.56 -8.60 2.62
C TRP A 109 8.63 -8.23 1.13
N ILE A 110 7.50 -7.81 0.58
CA ILE A 110 7.38 -7.22 -0.75
C ILE A 110 7.00 -5.76 -0.55
N ARG A 111 7.86 -4.85 -1.01
CA ARG A 111 7.63 -3.41 -0.98
C ARG A 111 6.99 -2.94 -2.28
N ILE A 112 5.93 -2.17 -2.17
CA ILE A 112 5.17 -1.60 -3.29
C ILE A 112 5.27 -0.08 -3.23
N TYR A 113 5.75 0.49 -4.33
CA TYR A 113 5.79 1.93 -4.57
C TYR A 113 4.78 2.31 -5.65
N PRO A 114 3.56 2.75 -5.27
CA PRO A 114 2.56 3.21 -6.22
C PRO A 114 3.01 4.50 -6.92
N SER A 115 2.51 4.71 -8.14
CA SER A 115 2.72 5.96 -8.87
C SER A 115 1.40 6.70 -8.91
N PRO A 116 1.26 7.86 -8.24
CA PRO A 116 0.04 8.64 -8.34
C PRO A 116 -0.24 9.08 -9.80
N PRO A 117 -1.52 9.18 -10.21
CA PRO A 117 -2.68 8.66 -9.50
C PRO A 117 -2.83 7.14 -9.72
N SER A 118 -2.89 6.38 -8.62
CA SER A 118 -3.12 4.92 -8.67
C SER A 118 -3.90 4.45 -7.45
N ALA A 119 -4.54 3.29 -7.57
CA ALA A 119 -5.16 2.61 -6.45
C ALA A 119 -4.46 1.27 -6.18
N VAL A 120 -4.25 0.98 -4.89
CA VAL A 120 -3.74 -0.30 -4.41
C VAL A 120 -4.79 -0.91 -3.51
N GLY A 121 -5.26 -2.11 -3.85
CA GLY A 121 -6.17 -2.91 -3.05
C GLY A 121 -5.41 -4.05 -2.38
N MET A 122 -5.67 -4.28 -1.09
CA MET A 122 -5.10 -5.40 -0.33
C MET A 122 -6.23 -6.29 0.17
N LYS A 123 -6.17 -7.57 -0.20
CA LYS A 123 -7.06 -8.59 0.36
C LYS A 123 -6.48 -9.10 1.67
N SER A 124 -7.33 -9.28 2.68
CA SER A 124 -7.06 -9.81 4.03
C SER A 124 -5.87 -10.79 4.13
N ARG A 125 -4.65 -10.25 4.23
CA ARG A 125 -3.35 -10.93 4.45
C ARG A 125 -2.37 -9.89 5.00
N GLY A 126 -1.43 -10.32 5.84
CA GLY A 126 -0.56 -9.43 6.63
C GLY A 126 0.14 -8.37 5.80
N GLY A 127 0.10 -7.12 6.26
CA GLY A 127 0.69 -5.99 5.57
C GLY A 127 0.91 -4.76 6.45
N LEU A 128 1.75 -3.87 5.94
CA LEU A 128 2.02 -2.51 6.40
C LEU A 128 1.45 -1.52 5.38
N SER A 129 0.94 -0.41 5.88
CA SER A 129 0.36 0.68 5.09
C SER A 129 1.23 1.93 5.08
#